data_AF-A0A327ZSK3-F1
#
_entry.id   AF-A0A327ZSK3-F1
#
_cell.length_a   1.000
_cell.length_b   1.000
_cell.length_c   1.000
_cell.angle_alpha   90.00
_cell.angle_beta   90.00
_cell.angle_gamma   90.00
#
_symmetry.space_group_name_H-M   'P 1'
#
loop_
_entity.id
_entity.type
_entity.pdbx_description
1 polymer ?
#
loop_
_entity_poly.entity_id
_entity_poly.type
_entity_poly.pdbx_seq_one_letter_code
_entity_poly.pdbx_strand_id
1 'polypeptide(L)'
;MELEKVKTWLKIDGPDFDDEILDLISEAQSELLLSGVPNVEETDPAYPLYRKALKYIITRDFESRGMEDVEDKTLTSLVLKLKASVGS
;
A
#
# COMPACT_ATOMS: atom_id res chain seq x y z
N MET A 1 0.04 -8.82 -0.35
CA MET A 1 -0.40 -8.34 0.99
C MET A 1 -1.60 -9.17 1.40
N GLU A 2 -1.68 -9.63 2.64
CA GLU A 2 -2.79 -10.47 3.11
C GLU A 2 -3.79 -9.64 3.92
N LEU A 3 -5.08 -9.95 3.77
CA LEU A 3 -6.19 -9.30 4.48
C LEU A 3 -5.94 -9.22 5.99
N GLU A 4 -5.62 -10.34 6.65
CA GLU A 4 -5.38 -10.40 8.09
C GLU A 4 -4.22 -9.51 8.57
N LYS A 5 -3.16 -9.39 7.75
CA LYS A 5 -2.01 -8.50 8.04
C LYS A 5 -2.45 -7.02 8.00
N VAL A 6 -3.41 -6.68 7.14
CA VAL A 6 -3.96 -5.33 7.01
C VAL A 6 -4.99 -5.04 8.11
N LYS A 7 -5.89 -5.98 8.42
CA LYS A 7 -6.84 -5.85 9.54
C LYS A 7 -6.11 -5.62 10.86
N THR A 8 -5.07 -6.41 11.13
CA THR A 8 -4.19 -6.22 12.29
C THR A 8 -3.54 -4.83 12.30
N TRP A 9 -3.13 -4.34 11.13
CA TRP A 9 -2.51 -3.02 10.99
C TRP A 9 -3.49 -1.87 11.25
N LEU A 10 -4.72 -1.98 10.72
CA LEU A 10 -5.80 -1.01 10.89
C LEU A 10 -6.54 -1.14 12.23
N LYS A 11 -6.19 -2.15 13.05
CA LYS A 11 -6.88 -2.48 14.32
C LYS A 11 -8.37 -2.74 14.11
N ILE A 12 -8.70 -3.46 13.04
CA ILE A 12 -10.07 -3.86 12.70
C ILE A 12 -10.27 -5.30 13.15
N ASP A 13 -11.31 -5.51 13.96
CA ASP A 13 -11.79 -6.81 14.38
C ASP A 13 -13.09 -7.16 13.62
N GLY A 14 -13.29 -8.45 13.32
CA GLY A 14 -14.48 -8.92 12.62
C GLY A 14 -14.42 -8.74 11.09
N PRO A 15 -15.48 -9.14 10.35
CA PRO A 15 -15.47 -9.22 8.89
C PRO A 15 -16.10 -8.02 8.17
N ASP A 16 -16.62 -7.02 8.90
CA ASP A 16 -17.47 -5.95 8.33
C ASP A 16 -16.78 -5.12 7.23
N PHE A 17 -15.44 -5.06 7.25
CA PHE A 17 -14.63 -4.32 6.27
C PHE A 17 -13.79 -5.23 5.37
N ASP A 18 -14.02 -6.55 5.36
CA ASP A 18 -13.14 -7.48 4.64
C ASP A 18 -13.11 -7.19 3.13
N ASP A 19 -14.28 -6.97 2.52
CA ASP A 19 -14.39 -6.63 1.09
C ASP A 19 -13.74 -5.28 0.78
N GLU A 20 -14.02 -4.24 1.59
CA GLU A 20 -13.41 -2.91 1.45
C GLU A 20 -11.88 -2.98 1.55
N ILE A 21 -11.34 -3.76 2.50
CA ILE A 21 -9.89 -3.91 2.67
C ILE A 21 -9.28 -4.68 1.49
N LEU A 22 -9.95 -5.69 0.95
CA LEU A 22 -9.48 -6.42 -0.23
C LEU A 22 -9.40 -5.51 -1.45
N ASP A 23 -10.40 -4.66 -1.66
CA ASP A 23 -10.42 -3.66 -2.73
C ASP A 23 -9.26 -2.67 -2.55
N LEU A 24 -9.07 -2.11 -1.34
CA LEU A 24 -7.97 -1.20 -1.04
C LEU A 24 -6.58 -1.83 -1.25
N ILE A 25 -6.42 -3.12 -0.96
CA ILE A 25 -5.17 -3.84 -1.26
C ILE A 25 -4.91 -3.85 -2.77
N SER A 26 -5.92 -4.19 -3.56
CA SER A 26 -5.83 -4.24 -5.03
C SER A 26 -5.56 -2.85 -5.63
N GLU A 27 -6.24 -1.83 -5.13
CA GLU A 27 -6.06 -0.43 -5.53
C GLU A 27 -4.64 0.06 -5.21
N ALA A 28 -4.14 -0.18 -3.98
CA ALA A 28 -2.80 0.19 -3.58
C ALA A 28 -1.70 -0.49 -4.42
N GLN A 29 -1.90 -1.77 -4.77
CA GLN A 29 -0.99 -2.49 -5.67
C GLN A 29 -1.00 -1.87 -7.08
N SER A 30 -2.19 -1.52 -7.57
CA SER A 30 -2.37 -0.89 -8.88
C SER A 30 -1.75 0.50 -8.93
N GLU A 31 -1.92 1.32 -7.89
CA GLU A 31 -1.33 2.66 -7.79
C GLU A 31 0.20 2.60 -7.83
N LEU A 32 0.81 1.68 -7.09
CA LEU A 32 2.27 1.48 -7.13
C LEU A 32 2.74 1.00 -8.50
N LEU A 33 2.02 0.05 -9.12
CA LEU A 33 2.35 -0.46 -10.45
C LEU A 33 2.30 0.66 -11.51
N LEU A 34 1.24 1.45 -11.51
CA LEU A 34 1.07 2.58 -12.43
C LEU A 34 2.09 3.71 -12.17
N SER A 35 2.60 3.81 -10.94
CA SER A 35 3.71 4.71 -10.58
C SER A 35 5.11 4.19 -11.02
N GLY A 36 5.15 3.00 -11.64
CA GLY A 36 6.36 2.36 -12.14
C GLY A 36 7.13 1.57 -11.09
N VAL A 37 6.48 1.13 -10.02
CA VAL A 37 7.03 0.17 -9.05
C VAL A 37 6.49 -1.22 -9.41
N PRO A 38 7.34 -2.18 -9.83
CA PRO A 38 6.86 -3.53 -10.13
C PRO A 38 6.36 -4.23 -8.88
N ASN A 39 5.63 -5.33 -9.06
CA ASN A 39 5.24 -6.16 -7.92
C ASN A 39 6.50 -6.73 -7.25
N VAL A 40 6.58 -6.63 -5.92
CA VAL A 40 7.75 -7.05 -5.14
C VAL A 40 7.37 -8.23 -4.25
N GLU A 41 8.08 -9.34 -4.40
CA GLU A 41 7.83 -10.59 -3.66
C GLU A 41 8.37 -10.53 -2.22
N GLU A 42 7.81 -11.33 -1.30
CA GLU A 42 8.21 -11.29 0.12
C GLU A 42 9.71 -11.60 0.37
N THR A 43 10.33 -12.32 -0.56
CA THR A 43 11.75 -12.70 -0.51
C THR A 43 12.70 -11.60 -0.97
N ASP A 44 12.18 -10.55 -1.61
CA ASP A 44 12.98 -9.45 -2.15
C ASP A 44 13.46 -8.51 -1.01
N PRO A 45 14.73 -8.07 -0.99
CA PRO A 45 15.22 -7.09 -0.01
C PRO A 45 14.44 -5.76 0.04
N ALA A 46 13.80 -5.36 -1.07
CA ALA A 46 12.95 -4.18 -1.16
C ALA A 46 11.53 -4.40 -0.61
N TYR A 47 11.13 -5.65 -0.34
CA TYR A 47 9.78 -5.98 0.14
C TYR A 47 9.35 -5.23 1.40
N PRO A 48 10.20 -5.04 2.43
CA PRO A 48 9.81 -4.27 3.61
C PRO A 48 9.38 -2.82 3.27
N LEU A 49 10.03 -2.20 2.28
CA LEU A 49 9.68 -0.87 1.80
C LEU A 49 8.41 -0.90 0.94
N TYR A 50 8.26 -1.91 0.10
CA TYR A 50 7.06 -2.11 -0.73
C TYR A 50 5.81 -2.31 0.15
N ARG A 51 5.92 -3.19 1.15
CA ARG A 51 4.88 -3.41 2.17
C ARG A 51 4.55 -2.15 2.96
N LYS A 52 5.54 -1.30 3.24
CA LYS A 52 5.32 0.00 3.90
C LYS A 52 4.51 0.94 3.02
N ALA A 53 4.80 0.99 1.71
CA ALA A 53 4.04 1.80 0.76
C ALA A 53 2.59 1.33 0.63
N LEU A 54 2.37 0.02 0.50
CA LEU A 54 1.01 -0.55 0.50
C LEU A 54 0.23 -0.18 1.77
N LYS A 55 0.82 -0.35 2.95
CA LYS A 55 0.17 0.03 4.22
C LYS A 55 -0.17 1.51 4.27
N TYR A 56 0.70 2.36 3.74
CA TYR A 56 0.50 3.80 3.73
C TYR A 56 -0.70 4.19 2.87
N ILE A 57 -0.76 3.69 1.63
CA ILE A 57 -1.88 3.92 0.70
C ILE A 57 -3.19 3.41 1.31
N ILE A 58 -3.21 2.15 1.77
CA ILE A 58 -4.41 1.54 2.36
C ILE A 58 -4.91 2.34 3.57
N THR A 59 -4.02 2.77 4.48
CA THR A 59 -4.42 3.58 5.63
C THR A 59 -4.96 4.94 5.19
N ARG A 60 -4.29 5.63 4.26
CA ARG A 60 -4.76 6.90 3.71
C ARG A 60 -6.16 6.77 3.13
N ASP A 61 -6.38 5.77 2.29
CA ASP A 61 -7.64 5.63 1.55
C ASP A 61 -8.78 5.13 2.45
N PHE A 62 -8.49 4.22 3.38
CA PHE A 62 -9.44 3.76 4.39
C PHE A 62 -9.89 4.89 5.34
N GLU A 63 -8.94 5.70 5.83
CA GLU A 63 -9.24 6.79 6.78
C GLU A 63 -9.88 8.00 6.10
N SER A 64 -9.41 8.36 4.90
CA SER A 64 -9.94 9.51 4.15
C SER A 64 -11.25 9.21 3.43
N ARG A 65 -11.63 7.93 3.27
CA ARG A 65 -12.76 7.49 2.44
C ARG A 65 -12.70 8.06 1.01
N GLY A 66 -11.49 8.22 0.47
CA GLY A 66 -11.25 8.76 -0.88
C GLY A 66 -11.46 10.27 -1.03
N MET A 67 -11.48 11.04 0.07
CA MET A 67 -11.80 12.48 0.05
C MET A 67 -10.57 13.42 0.09
N GLU A 68 -9.33 12.91 0.06
CA GLU A 68 -8.13 13.77 0.16
C GLU A 68 -7.55 14.17 -1.21
N ASP A 69 -7.63 15.47 -1.51
CA ASP A 69 -6.90 16.16 -2.59
C ASP A 69 -5.59 16.80 -2.06
N VAL A 70 -4.71 16.00 -1.46
CA VAL A 70 -3.43 16.52 -0.92
C VAL A 70 -2.24 15.94 -1.67
N GLU A 71 -1.28 16.80 -2.00
CA GLU A 71 0.00 16.42 -2.57
C GLU A 71 0.76 15.47 -1.60
N ASP A 72 0.76 14.18 -1.96
CA ASP A 72 1.29 13.12 -1.10
C ASP A 72 2.82 12.97 -1.25
N LYS A 73 3.53 13.86 -0.57
CA LYS A 73 5.01 13.88 -0.55
C LYS A 73 5.60 12.61 0.06
N THR A 74 4.88 11.97 0.99
CA THR A 74 5.32 10.73 1.63
C THR A 74 5.29 9.58 0.64
N LEU A 75 4.16 9.39 -0.06
CA LEU A 75 4.05 8.37 -1.10
C LEU A 75 5.05 8.62 -2.23
N THR A 76 5.19 9.88 -2.67
CA THR A 76 6.19 10.25 -3.67
C THR A 76 7.61 9.82 -3.25
N SER A 77 8.00 10.06 -1.99
CA SER A 77 9.29 9.63 -1.47
C SER A 77 9.45 8.11 -1.43
N LEU A 78 8.38 7.38 -1.07
CA LEU A 78 8.37 5.92 -1.04
C LEU A 78 8.54 5.32 -2.44
N VAL A 79 7.80 5.83 -3.43
CA VAL A 79 7.88 5.43 -4.84
C VAL A 79 9.30 5.66 -5.38
N LEU A 80 9.89 6.84 -5.14
CA LEU A 80 11.26 7.13 -5.60
C LEU A 80 12.29 6.15 -5.02
N LYS A 81 12.20 5.84 -3.73
CA LYS A 81 13.10 4.87 -3.08
C LYS A 81 12.89 3.44 -3.60
N LEU A 82 11.65 3.05 -3.86
CA LEU A 82 11.32 1.74 -4.42
C LEU A 82 11.89 1.60 -5.83
N LYS A 83 11.70 2.60 -6.69
CA LYS A 83 12.25 2.59 -8.05
C LYS A 83 13.77 2.49 -8.05
N ALA A 84 14.45 3.16 -7.11
CA ALA A 84 15.90 3.04 -6.95
C ALA A 84 16.34 1.65 -6.45
N SER A 85 15.49 0.96 -5.69
CA SER A 85 15.83 -0.33 -5.07
C SER A 85 15.54 -1.52 -5.98
N VAL A 86 14.53 -1.45 -6.85
CA VAL A 86 14.10 -2.57 -7.71
C VAL A 86 14.65 -2.47 -9.14
N GLY A 87 15.15 -1.29 -9.54
CA GLY A 87 15.74 -1.04 -10.86
C GLY A 87 17.27 -1.15 -10.94
N SER A 88 17.92 -1.76 -9.94
CA SER A 88 19.38 -1.98 -9.91
C SER A 88 19.78 -3.36 -10.41
#